data_AF-A0A078FYV9-F1
#
_entry.id   AF-A0A078FYV9-F1
#
_cell.length_a   1.000
_cell.length_b   1.000
_cell.length_c   1.000
_cell.angle_alpha   90.00
_cell.angle_beta   90.00
_cell.angle_gamma   90.00
#
_symmetry.space_group_name_H-M   'P 1'
#
loop_
_entity.id
_entity.type
_entity.pdbx_description
1 polymer ?
#
loop_
_entity_poly.entity_id
_entity_poly.type
_entity_poly.pdbx_seq_one_letter_code
_entity_poly.pdbx_strand_id
1 'polypeptide(L)'
;MARMIKPSEGTRDVSSGGCNSLNLNHLLLASLGGLAAGAAAFAGESFLRRRRTHQGACMGNKDQKIAPLIGRKDSSRRSNLERFSYYVARQLGFEDPNECPQLCKLANAYLMKTKGYNENVYEYLVNEAEADSLYIHLLEEFERCILTYFAFNWTQSSNLISQILSDESDQKVPKLKDFVMAATRKQRFERVTKDLKVKRVFSTLVEEMKAINISSSGGSGEPHCTEVMSPVAHNKRSPVLLLMGGGMGAGKSTVLKDILQEPFWSEAGGDAVVIEADAFKETDVIYRALSSRGHHDDMLQTAELVHQSSTDAASSLLVTALNEGRDVIMDGTLAWVPFLEQTITMARNVHKHRYRMGVGYKVSEDGTTTEEYWRQETEQNGKQQNLKPYRIELVGVVCDAYLAVVRGIRRALMVKRAVRVRSQLQSHKSFANAFPKYCKLVDNARLYCTNAVAGPPQLIAWKSGNSNLLVDPEEIECLRRVSNLNPDAESINELYTDPNVLSKPGSVWNDIVLAPSRPKLQKQLTDAIRKIEKAQATK
;
A
#
# COMPACT_ATOMS: atom_id res chain seq x y z
N MET A 1 -80.02 -10.14 29.48
CA MET A 1 -80.48 -9.85 28.11
C MET A 1 -79.24 -9.75 27.22
N ALA A 2 -79.18 -10.21 25.96
CA ALA A 2 -80.08 -11.13 25.23
C ALA A 2 -79.31 -11.82 24.07
N ARG A 3 -80.01 -12.72 23.37
CA ARG A 3 -79.65 -13.56 22.18
C ARG A 3 -78.75 -12.87 21.12
N MET A 4 -77.82 -13.54 20.39
CA MET A 4 -77.83 -14.85 19.69
C MET A 4 -78.62 -14.82 18.35
N ILE A 5 -78.17 -15.62 17.35
CA ILE A 5 -78.84 -16.07 16.08
C ILE A 5 -78.34 -15.42 14.74
N LYS A 6 -78.03 -16.31 13.77
CA LYS A 6 -77.74 -16.17 12.30
C LYS A 6 -78.95 -16.77 11.50
N PRO A 7 -79.07 -16.77 10.14
CA PRO A 7 -78.12 -16.46 9.04
C PRO A 7 -78.62 -15.22 8.22
N SER A 8 -78.70 -15.06 6.88
CA SER A 8 -78.48 -15.82 5.61
C SER A 8 -78.50 -14.78 4.43
N GLU A 9 -78.18 -15.00 3.13
CA GLU A 9 -77.60 -16.06 2.25
C GLU A 9 -77.13 -15.37 0.92
N GLY A 10 -76.65 -15.99 -0.18
CA GLY A 10 -76.50 -17.41 -0.57
C GLY A 10 -75.81 -17.60 -1.95
N THR A 11 -75.68 -18.88 -2.36
CA THR A 11 -75.26 -19.53 -3.64
C THR A 11 -74.95 -18.66 -4.89
N ARG A 12 -73.98 -18.99 -5.77
CA ARG A 12 -73.55 -20.29 -6.38
C ARG A 12 -72.02 -20.31 -6.61
N ASP A 13 -71.28 -21.40 -6.36
CA ASP A 13 -71.08 -22.63 -7.19
C ASP A 13 -70.39 -22.35 -8.56
N VAL A 14 -69.44 -23.15 -9.06
CA VAL A 14 -69.00 -24.51 -8.66
C VAL A 14 -67.54 -24.86 -9.07
N SER A 15 -66.89 -25.78 -8.33
CA SER A 15 -65.79 -26.71 -8.78
C SER A 15 -64.43 -26.16 -9.27
N SER A 16 -63.32 -26.92 -9.24
CA SER A 16 -62.66 -27.75 -8.21
C SER A 16 -61.27 -28.18 -8.75
N GLY A 17 -60.42 -28.83 -7.92
CA GLY A 17 -59.19 -29.49 -8.39
C GLY A 17 -57.91 -28.98 -7.72
N GLY A 18 -57.65 -29.43 -6.48
CA GLY A 18 -56.37 -29.19 -5.80
C GLY A 18 -55.48 -30.43 -5.83
N CYS A 19 -54.16 -30.24 -5.79
CA CYS A 19 -53.22 -31.30 -5.39
C CYS A 19 -51.90 -30.72 -4.85
N ASN A 20 -51.44 -31.31 -3.74
CA ASN A 20 -50.08 -31.31 -3.17
C ASN A 20 -49.27 -30.01 -3.08
N SER A 21 -49.02 -29.58 -1.84
CA SER A 21 -47.88 -28.73 -1.49
C SER A 21 -46.56 -29.47 -1.69
N LEU A 22 -45.63 -28.84 -2.42
CA LEU A 22 -44.22 -29.22 -2.45
C LEU A 22 -43.34 -27.99 -2.23
N ASN A 23 -42.30 -28.18 -1.42
CA ASN A 23 -41.42 -27.12 -0.95
C ASN A 23 -40.27 -26.93 -1.96
N LEU A 24 -40.07 -25.72 -2.50
CA LEU A 24 -38.88 -25.42 -3.30
C LEU A 24 -38.45 -23.96 -3.23
N ASN A 25 -37.66 -23.63 -2.22
CA ASN A 25 -36.78 -22.47 -2.26
C ASN A 25 -35.71 -22.69 -3.34
N HIS A 26 -35.79 -22.02 -4.50
CA HIS A 26 -34.63 -21.46 -5.25
C HIS A 26 -35.00 -20.89 -6.63
N LEU A 27 -34.37 -19.75 -6.99
CA LEU A 27 -34.32 -19.12 -8.33
C LEU A 27 -35.69 -18.56 -8.83
N LEU A 28 -35.79 -17.44 -9.55
CA LEU A 28 -34.79 -16.51 -10.13
C LEU A 28 -35.42 -15.11 -10.35
N LEU A 29 -34.58 -14.08 -10.54
CA LEU A 29 -34.91 -12.73 -11.08
C LEU A 29 -35.79 -11.84 -10.18
N ALA A 30 -35.78 -10.51 -10.29
CA ALA A 30 -35.16 -9.67 -11.33
C ALA A 30 -34.22 -8.56 -10.80
N SER A 31 -33.21 -8.32 -11.63
CA SER A 31 -32.23 -7.22 -11.61
C SER A 31 -32.80 -5.80 -11.51
N LEU A 32 -32.13 -4.94 -10.72
CA LEU A 32 -32.04 -3.50 -10.98
C LEU A 32 -30.67 -3.15 -11.59
N GLY A 33 -30.54 -3.41 -12.89
CA GLY A 33 -29.34 -3.09 -13.68
C GLY A 33 -29.70 -2.97 -15.15
N GLY A 34 -30.38 -1.89 -15.53
CA GLY A 34 -31.07 -1.87 -16.82
C GLY A 34 -31.64 -0.53 -17.32
N LEU A 35 -31.01 0.63 -17.04
CA LEU A 35 -31.37 1.89 -17.73
C LEU A 35 -30.20 2.91 -17.79
N ALA A 36 -29.06 2.52 -18.39
CA ALA A 36 -27.92 3.42 -18.60
C ALA A 36 -27.17 3.24 -19.94
N ALA A 37 -27.55 2.26 -20.77
CA ALA A 37 -26.78 1.84 -21.94
C ALA A 37 -26.69 2.92 -23.05
N GLY A 38 -27.71 3.76 -23.22
CA GLY A 38 -27.67 4.90 -24.17
C GLY A 38 -26.89 6.11 -23.63
N ALA A 39 -26.94 6.34 -22.31
CA ALA A 39 -26.28 7.48 -21.68
C ALA A 39 -24.76 7.29 -21.57
N ALA A 40 -24.27 6.06 -21.34
CA ALA A 40 -22.86 5.79 -21.10
C ALA A 40 -21.92 6.20 -22.25
N ALA A 41 -22.39 6.16 -23.51
CA ALA A 41 -21.60 6.61 -24.66
C ALA A 41 -21.40 8.14 -24.64
N PHE A 42 -22.49 8.91 -24.57
CA PHE A 42 -22.44 10.38 -24.49
C PHE A 42 -21.82 10.89 -23.19
N ALA A 43 -22.03 10.19 -22.06
CA ALA A 43 -21.36 10.50 -20.80
C ALA A 43 -19.84 10.26 -20.90
N GLY A 44 -19.40 9.13 -21.47
CA GLY A 44 -17.98 8.86 -21.70
C GLY A 44 -17.34 9.89 -22.64
N GLU A 45 -18.01 10.26 -23.73
CA GLU A 45 -17.49 11.22 -24.69
C GLU A 45 -17.51 12.67 -24.18
N SER A 46 -18.53 13.08 -23.42
CA SER A 46 -18.57 14.39 -22.76
C SER A 46 -17.58 14.48 -21.59
N PHE A 47 -17.36 13.40 -20.83
CA PHE A 47 -16.32 13.31 -19.80
C PHE A 47 -14.92 13.39 -20.42
N LEU A 48 -14.69 12.72 -21.57
CA LEU A 48 -13.44 12.87 -22.34
C LEU A 48 -13.29 14.27 -22.98
N ARG A 49 -14.38 14.94 -23.37
CA ARG A 49 -14.37 16.36 -23.79
C ARG A 49 -14.00 17.28 -22.63
N ARG A 50 -14.54 17.04 -21.43
CA ARG A 50 -14.20 17.75 -20.19
C ARG A 50 -12.75 17.48 -19.76
N ARG A 51 -12.25 16.26 -19.96
CA ARG A 51 -10.83 15.91 -19.79
C ARG A 51 -9.94 16.66 -20.78
N ARG A 52 -10.34 16.81 -22.05
CA ARG A 52 -9.62 17.65 -23.03
C ARG A 52 -9.56 19.13 -22.61
N THR A 53 -10.66 19.73 -22.16
CA THR A 53 -10.64 21.14 -21.72
C THR A 53 -9.86 21.34 -20.42
N HIS A 54 -9.93 20.42 -19.45
CA HIS A 54 -9.11 20.52 -18.23
C HIS A 54 -7.63 20.19 -18.45
N GLN A 55 -7.26 19.15 -19.21
CA GLN A 55 -5.85 18.84 -19.48
C GLN A 55 -5.16 19.93 -20.30
N GLY A 56 -5.88 20.54 -21.25
CA GLY A 56 -5.35 21.67 -22.04
C GLY A 56 -5.26 23.00 -21.27
N ALA A 57 -6.08 23.20 -20.23
CA ALA A 57 -6.09 24.44 -19.45
C ALA A 57 -5.30 24.38 -18.13
N CYS A 58 -5.03 23.19 -17.59
CA CYS A 58 -4.40 23.00 -16.28
C CYS A 58 -2.91 22.58 -16.35
N MET A 59 -2.45 22.01 -17.48
CA MET A 59 -1.04 21.66 -17.65
C MET A 59 -0.28 22.77 -18.37
N GLY A 60 0.79 23.28 -17.77
CA GLY A 60 1.69 24.22 -18.42
C GLY A 60 2.44 23.59 -19.59
N ASN A 61 2.98 24.42 -20.49
CA ASN A 61 3.79 23.95 -21.64
C ASN A 61 5.05 23.14 -21.24
N LYS A 62 5.45 23.17 -19.96
CA LYS A 62 6.51 22.31 -19.42
C LYS A 62 6.00 20.90 -19.10
N ASP A 63 4.87 20.80 -18.40
CA ASP A 63 4.31 19.53 -17.93
C ASP A 63 3.86 18.63 -19.08
N GLN A 64 3.37 19.23 -20.17
CA GLN A 64 3.02 18.53 -21.41
C GLN A 64 4.20 17.77 -22.06
N LYS A 65 5.45 18.19 -21.82
CA LYS A 65 6.66 17.46 -22.30
C LYS A 65 7.10 16.36 -21.35
N ILE A 66 6.86 16.55 -20.05
CA ILE A 66 7.30 15.66 -18.97
C ILE A 66 6.30 14.51 -18.75
N ALA A 67 5.01 14.69 -19.05
CA ALA A 67 4.01 13.62 -18.98
C ALA A 67 4.27 12.48 -20.00
N PRO A 68 3.93 11.22 -19.68
CA PRO A 68 3.92 10.13 -20.65
C PRO A 68 2.79 10.28 -21.68
N LEU A 69 3.06 9.91 -22.93
CA LEU A 69 2.12 10.01 -24.04
C LEU A 69 1.05 8.91 -23.97
N ILE A 70 -0.19 9.26 -24.36
CA ILE A 70 -1.36 8.36 -24.35
C ILE A 70 -1.88 8.19 -25.78
N GLY A 71 -1.48 7.10 -26.45
CA GLY A 71 -1.96 6.77 -27.78
C GLY A 71 -3.38 6.21 -27.77
N ARG A 72 -4.27 6.78 -28.59
CA ARG A 72 -5.59 6.19 -28.90
C ARG A 72 -5.45 5.35 -30.16
N LYS A 73 -5.96 4.11 -30.15
CA LYS A 73 -6.37 3.41 -31.38
C LYS A 73 -7.86 3.64 -31.59
N ASP A 74 -8.27 3.85 -32.83
CA ASP A 74 -9.68 4.06 -33.18
C ASP A 74 -10.52 2.76 -33.17
N SER A 75 -9.89 1.62 -32.87
CA SER A 75 -10.56 0.37 -32.54
C SER A 75 -9.91 -0.34 -31.34
N SER A 76 -10.75 -1.03 -30.56
CA SER A 76 -10.47 -1.69 -29.26
C SER A 76 -10.27 -0.77 -28.04
N ARG A 77 -10.68 -1.26 -26.86
CA ARG A 77 -10.92 -0.46 -25.62
C ARG A 77 -9.67 -0.22 -24.75
N ARG A 78 -8.47 -0.10 -25.33
CA ARG A 78 -7.25 0.21 -24.57
C ARG A 78 -6.49 1.37 -25.21
N SER A 79 -6.29 2.45 -24.46
CA SER A 79 -5.29 3.47 -24.78
C SER A 79 -3.90 2.87 -24.57
N ASN A 80 -3.06 2.88 -25.60
CA ASN A 80 -1.67 2.47 -25.48
C ASN A 80 -0.89 3.62 -24.84
N LEU A 81 -0.65 3.51 -23.54
CA LEU A 81 0.30 4.34 -22.83
C LEU A 81 1.72 4.07 -23.36
N GLU A 82 2.51 5.12 -23.49
CA GLU A 82 3.93 5.08 -23.82
C GLU A 82 4.69 4.10 -22.89
N ARG A 83 5.56 3.25 -23.45
CA ARG A 83 6.40 2.33 -22.66
C ARG A 83 7.44 3.11 -21.85
N PHE A 84 7.81 2.61 -20.66
CA PHE A 84 8.82 3.26 -19.82
C PHE A 84 10.18 3.45 -20.53
N SER A 85 10.68 2.40 -21.19
CA SER A 85 11.89 2.46 -22.01
C SER A 85 11.84 3.56 -23.08
N TYR A 86 10.71 3.69 -23.77
CA TYR A 86 10.50 4.66 -24.85
C TYR A 86 10.33 6.09 -24.30
N TYR A 87 9.65 6.21 -23.16
CA TYR A 87 9.54 7.46 -22.41
C TYR A 87 10.92 8.00 -21.99
N VAL A 88 11.80 7.14 -21.48
CA VAL A 88 13.19 7.50 -21.12
C VAL A 88 13.97 7.98 -22.34
N ALA A 89 13.90 7.25 -23.46
CA ALA A 89 14.50 7.68 -24.73
C ALA A 89 14.02 9.08 -25.16
N ARG A 90 12.70 9.34 -25.09
CA ARG A 90 12.11 10.64 -25.41
C ARG A 90 12.50 11.75 -24.42
N GLN A 91 12.59 11.47 -23.12
CA GLN A 91 13.10 12.45 -22.15
C GLN A 91 14.57 12.81 -22.42
N LEU A 92 15.37 11.86 -22.91
CA LEU A 92 16.76 12.06 -23.37
C LEU A 92 16.87 12.57 -24.81
N GLY A 93 15.77 12.98 -25.46
CA GLY A 93 15.81 13.65 -26.77
C GLY A 93 16.08 12.74 -27.97
N PHE A 94 15.81 11.44 -27.87
CA PHE A 94 15.71 10.53 -29.02
C PHE A 94 14.27 10.54 -29.56
N GLU A 95 14.11 10.64 -30.89
CA GLU A 95 12.78 10.68 -31.52
C GLU A 95 12.26 9.27 -31.82
N ASP A 96 13.14 8.35 -32.27
CA ASP A 96 12.85 6.91 -32.35
C ASP A 96 13.63 6.15 -31.25
N PRO A 97 12.97 5.42 -30.33
CA PRO A 97 13.66 4.54 -29.37
C PRO A 97 14.50 3.43 -30.01
N ASN A 98 14.30 3.11 -31.31
CA ASN A 98 15.19 2.22 -32.05
C ASN A 98 16.60 2.82 -32.29
N GLU A 99 16.82 4.13 -32.08
CA GLU A 99 18.17 4.72 -32.05
C GLU A 99 18.97 4.30 -30.81
N CYS A 100 18.30 3.88 -29.72
CA CYS A 100 18.92 3.59 -28.43
C CYS A 100 18.38 2.28 -27.78
N PRO A 101 18.52 1.13 -28.45
CA PRO A 101 17.95 -0.13 -27.99
C PRO A 101 18.60 -0.70 -26.73
N GLN A 102 19.87 -0.39 -26.44
CA GLN A 102 20.51 -0.83 -25.20
C GLN A 102 20.08 0.07 -24.03
N LEU A 103 20.04 1.40 -24.21
CA LEU A 103 19.45 2.34 -23.24
C LEU A 103 18.04 1.89 -22.82
N CYS A 104 17.20 1.48 -23.78
CA CYS A 104 15.85 0.97 -23.50
C CYS A 104 15.86 -0.24 -22.55
N LYS A 105 16.77 -1.19 -22.76
CA LYS A 105 16.93 -2.37 -21.88
C LYS A 105 17.46 -1.97 -20.50
N LEU A 106 18.46 -1.08 -20.44
CA LEU A 106 19.07 -0.60 -19.20
C LEU A 106 18.06 0.17 -18.34
N ALA A 107 17.22 1.01 -18.95
CA ALA A 107 16.13 1.70 -18.27
C ALA A 107 15.13 0.71 -17.65
N ASN A 108 14.67 -0.28 -18.42
CA ASN A 108 13.77 -1.34 -17.91
C ASN A 108 14.43 -2.17 -16.79
N ALA A 109 15.71 -2.54 -16.95
CA ALA A 109 16.50 -3.26 -15.94
C ALA A 109 16.66 -2.46 -14.64
N TYR A 110 16.92 -1.15 -14.74
CA TYR A 110 17.07 -0.24 -13.61
C TYR A 110 15.74 -0.03 -12.86
N LEU A 111 14.63 0.14 -13.58
CA LEU A 111 13.29 0.23 -13.01
C LEU A 111 12.91 -1.05 -12.26
N MET A 112 13.16 -2.21 -12.87
CA MET A 112 12.87 -3.52 -12.29
C MET A 112 13.89 -3.96 -11.23
N LYS A 113 15.04 -3.28 -11.12
CA LYS A 113 16.19 -3.65 -10.27
C LYS A 113 16.62 -5.11 -10.47
N THR A 114 16.77 -5.51 -11.74
CA THR A 114 17.23 -6.87 -12.10
C THR A 114 18.67 -7.12 -11.63
N LYS A 115 19.06 -8.38 -11.41
CA LYS A 115 20.43 -8.69 -10.98
C LYS A 115 21.44 -8.22 -12.04
N GLY A 116 22.47 -7.48 -11.62
CA GLY A 116 23.47 -6.89 -12.50
C GLY A 116 23.13 -5.50 -13.07
N TYR A 117 21.99 -4.89 -12.68
CA TYR A 117 21.52 -3.66 -13.34
C TYR A 117 22.45 -2.44 -13.18
N ASN A 118 23.22 -2.32 -12.09
CA ASN A 118 24.17 -1.21 -11.91
C ASN A 118 25.42 -1.46 -12.76
N GLU A 119 25.93 -2.68 -12.68
CA GLU A 119 27.10 -3.19 -13.36
C GLU A 119 26.93 -3.04 -14.88
N ASN A 120 25.79 -3.48 -15.43
CA ASN A 120 25.43 -3.33 -16.84
C ASN A 120 25.39 -1.85 -17.30
N VAL A 121 24.97 -0.92 -16.45
CA VAL A 121 24.93 0.52 -16.78
C VAL A 121 26.33 1.13 -16.76
N TYR A 122 27.21 0.68 -15.86
CA TYR A 122 28.60 1.09 -15.84
C TYR A 122 29.39 0.52 -17.04
N GLU A 123 29.25 -0.77 -17.34
CA GLU A 123 29.86 -1.43 -18.51
C GLU A 123 29.47 -0.77 -19.84
N TYR A 124 28.23 -0.28 -19.95
CA TYR A 124 27.76 0.46 -21.12
C TYR A 124 28.49 1.80 -21.33
N LEU A 125 28.94 2.45 -20.24
CA LEU A 125 29.58 3.77 -20.25
C LEU A 125 31.11 3.74 -20.13
N VAL A 126 31.71 2.61 -19.72
CA VAL A 126 33.14 2.49 -19.32
C VAL A 126 34.16 2.92 -20.39
N ASN A 127 33.75 3.00 -21.67
CA ASN A 127 34.60 3.42 -22.79
C ASN A 127 34.45 4.91 -23.17
N GLU A 128 33.63 5.67 -22.46
CA GLU A 128 33.44 7.11 -22.66
C GLU A 128 34.31 7.95 -21.72
N ALA A 129 34.58 9.19 -22.14
CA ALA A 129 35.23 10.18 -21.27
C ALA A 129 34.28 10.54 -20.11
N GLU A 130 34.85 10.72 -18.90
CA GLU A 130 34.09 10.98 -17.67
C GLU A 130 33.05 9.89 -17.34
N ALA A 131 33.34 8.61 -17.58
CA ALA A 131 32.41 7.48 -17.36
C ALA A 131 31.71 7.50 -15.99
N ASP A 132 32.41 7.82 -14.89
CA ASP A 132 31.83 7.94 -13.55
C ASP A 132 30.77 9.06 -13.44
N SER A 133 31.05 10.20 -14.08
CA SER A 133 30.15 11.36 -14.18
C SER A 133 28.91 11.01 -15.00
N LEU A 134 29.09 10.40 -16.17
CA LEU A 134 28.01 9.94 -17.03
C LEU A 134 27.15 8.87 -16.33
N TYR A 135 27.76 7.96 -15.56
CA TYR A 135 27.08 6.94 -14.80
C TYR A 135 26.16 7.54 -13.73
N ILE A 136 26.68 8.46 -12.90
CA ILE A 136 25.88 9.16 -11.89
C ILE A 136 24.72 9.92 -12.55
N HIS A 137 24.99 10.73 -13.58
CA HIS A 137 23.96 11.50 -14.28
C HIS A 137 22.88 10.61 -14.94
N LEU A 138 23.26 9.44 -15.48
CA LEU A 138 22.30 8.51 -16.07
C LEU A 138 21.41 7.83 -15.01
N LEU A 139 21.98 7.46 -13.85
CA LEU A 139 21.19 6.92 -12.74
C LEU A 139 20.22 7.96 -12.17
N GLU A 140 20.64 9.22 -12.04
CA GLU A 140 19.75 10.32 -11.65
C GLU A 140 18.63 10.55 -12.68
N GLU A 141 18.94 10.53 -13.98
CA GLU A 141 17.93 10.75 -15.03
C GLU A 141 16.95 9.57 -15.14
N PHE A 142 17.40 8.33 -14.84
CA PHE A 142 16.48 7.19 -14.64
C PHE A 142 15.55 7.41 -13.44
N GLU A 143 16.06 7.83 -12.28
CA GLU A 143 15.22 8.13 -11.10
C GLU A 143 14.24 9.31 -11.37
N ARG A 144 14.70 10.38 -12.04
CA ARG A 144 13.85 11.48 -12.54
C ARG A 144 12.74 10.94 -13.43
N CYS A 145 13.08 10.12 -14.42
CA CYS A 145 12.10 9.55 -15.34
C CYS A 145 11.12 8.59 -14.65
N ILE A 146 11.55 7.81 -13.66
CA ILE A 146 10.67 6.94 -12.85
C ILE A 146 9.67 7.79 -12.05
N LEU A 147 10.16 8.86 -11.42
CA LEU A 147 9.35 9.82 -10.66
C LEU A 147 8.27 10.46 -11.54
N THR A 148 8.64 10.97 -12.72
CA THR A 148 7.71 11.66 -13.62
C THR A 148 6.76 10.71 -14.34
N TYR A 149 7.23 9.57 -14.82
CA TYR A 149 6.43 8.59 -15.56
C TYR A 149 5.24 8.08 -14.73
N PHE A 150 5.46 7.80 -13.44
CA PHE A 150 4.40 7.34 -12.54
C PHE A 150 3.60 8.48 -11.88
N ALA A 151 3.82 9.75 -12.21
CA ALA A 151 3.11 10.88 -11.58
C ALA A 151 1.76 11.26 -12.23
N PHE A 152 1.55 10.97 -13.53
CA PHE A 152 0.45 11.59 -14.30
C PHE A 152 -0.76 10.69 -14.60
N ASN A 153 -0.70 9.38 -14.34
CA ASN A 153 -1.69 8.41 -14.83
C ASN A 153 -2.08 7.36 -13.77
N TRP A 154 -2.45 7.78 -12.57
CA TRP A 154 -2.70 6.86 -11.44
C TRP A 154 -3.89 5.92 -11.62
N THR A 155 -4.90 6.31 -12.40
CA THR A 155 -6.01 5.42 -12.81
C THR A 155 -5.60 4.34 -13.82
N GLN A 156 -4.42 4.46 -14.44
CA GLN A 156 -3.81 3.44 -15.30
C GLN A 156 -2.71 2.65 -14.59
N SER A 157 -2.51 2.82 -13.28
CA SER A 157 -1.39 2.21 -12.53
C SER A 157 -1.32 0.68 -12.64
N SER A 158 -2.45 -0.02 -12.71
CA SER A 158 -2.48 -1.47 -12.98
C SER A 158 -2.01 -1.82 -14.40
N ASN A 159 -2.42 -1.03 -15.40
CA ASN A 159 -2.08 -1.26 -16.80
C ASN A 159 -0.60 -0.94 -17.07
N LEU A 160 -0.09 0.11 -16.41
CA LEU A 160 1.35 0.43 -16.30
C LEU A 160 2.14 -0.78 -15.78
N ILE A 161 1.76 -1.30 -14.61
CA ILE A 161 2.41 -2.45 -13.99
C ILE A 161 2.37 -3.67 -14.93
N SER A 162 1.20 -4.02 -15.47
CA SER A 162 1.09 -5.17 -16.40
C SER A 162 1.89 -4.98 -17.69
N GLN A 163 1.98 -3.77 -18.26
CA GLN A 163 2.75 -3.49 -19.47
C GLN A 163 4.27 -3.64 -19.25
N ILE A 164 4.77 -3.28 -18.07
CA ILE A 164 6.19 -3.43 -17.71
C ILE A 164 6.52 -4.88 -17.33
N LEU A 165 5.55 -5.61 -16.77
CA LEU A 165 5.74 -7.01 -16.35
C LEU A 165 5.43 -8.05 -17.42
N SER A 166 4.84 -7.67 -18.56
CA SER A 166 4.79 -8.50 -19.77
C SER A 166 6.10 -8.32 -20.55
N ASP A 167 6.88 -9.40 -20.71
CA ASP A 167 8.16 -9.37 -21.43
C ASP A 167 8.05 -8.66 -22.80
N GLU A 168 9.02 -7.80 -23.13
CA GLU A 168 8.99 -7.01 -24.36
C GLU A 168 9.00 -7.85 -25.65
N SER A 169 9.34 -9.14 -25.55
CA SER A 169 9.32 -10.13 -26.62
C SER A 169 7.93 -10.73 -26.91
N ASP A 170 7.02 -10.76 -25.93
CA ASP A 170 5.81 -11.59 -26.04
C ASP A 170 4.59 -10.86 -26.61
N GLN A 171 4.71 -10.40 -27.85
CA GLN A 171 3.58 -9.97 -28.70
C GLN A 171 2.67 -11.14 -29.13
N LYS A 172 2.34 -12.06 -28.21
CA LYS A 172 1.32 -13.08 -28.45
C LYS A 172 -0.05 -12.42 -28.35
N VAL A 173 -0.76 -12.35 -29.48
CA VAL A 173 -2.18 -11.98 -29.55
C VAL A 173 -2.94 -12.77 -28.47
N PRO A 174 -3.77 -12.11 -27.61
CA PRO A 174 -4.43 -12.77 -26.49
C PRO A 174 -5.27 -13.94 -27.00
N LYS A 175 -4.91 -15.15 -26.57
CA LYS A 175 -5.48 -16.38 -27.08
C LYS A 175 -6.86 -16.60 -26.49
N LEU A 176 -7.66 -17.47 -27.12
CA LEU A 176 -8.96 -17.88 -26.57
C LEU A 176 -8.85 -18.39 -25.12
N LYS A 177 -7.72 -19.04 -24.79
CA LYS A 177 -7.37 -19.44 -23.42
C LYS A 177 -7.40 -18.26 -22.43
N ASP A 178 -6.89 -17.10 -22.81
CA ASP A 178 -6.75 -15.96 -21.91
C ASP A 178 -8.12 -15.30 -21.65
N PHE A 179 -8.99 -15.25 -22.66
CA PHE A 179 -10.40 -14.89 -22.50
C PHE A 179 -11.16 -15.87 -21.61
N VAL A 180 -10.97 -17.19 -21.79
CA VAL A 180 -11.56 -18.22 -20.93
C VAL A 180 -11.03 -18.13 -19.50
N MET A 181 -9.75 -17.80 -19.31
CA MET A 181 -9.16 -17.58 -17.98
C MET A 181 -9.70 -16.31 -17.32
N ALA A 182 -9.92 -15.23 -18.07
CA ALA A 182 -10.58 -14.00 -17.57
C ALA A 182 -12.06 -14.24 -17.23
N ALA A 183 -12.79 -15.02 -18.01
CA ALA A 183 -14.20 -15.36 -17.75
C ALA A 183 -14.37 -16.27 -16.52
N THR A 184 -13.54 -17.31 -16.40
CA THR A 184 -13.57 -18.25 -15.24
C THR A 184 -12.92 -17.69 -13.98
N ARG A 185 -12.34 -16.48 -14.02
CA ARG A 185 -11.54 -15.82 -12.97
C ARG A 185 -12.18 -15.95 -11.59
N LYS A 186 -13.38 -15.38 -11.39
CA LYS A 186 -14.07 -15.33 -10.09
C LYS A 186 -14.31 -16.73 -9.49
N GLN A 187 -14.81 -17.67 -10.29
CA GLN A 187 -15.06 -19.05 -9.85
C GLN A 187 -13.78 -19.78 -9.45
N ARG A 188 -12.65 -19.51 -10.12
CA ARG A 188 -11.34 -20.09 -9.76
C ARG A 188 -10.79 -19.49 -8.46
N PHE A 189 -10.96 -18.18 -8.21
CA PHE A 189 -10.63 -17.56 -6.92
C PHE A 189 -11.46 -18.13 -5.77
N GLU A 190 -12.79 -18.24 -5.94
CA GLU A 190 -13.70 -18.79 -4.93
C GLU A 190 -13.35 -20.25 -4.59
N ARG A 191 -12.98 -21.07 -5.58
CA ARG A 191 -12.54 -22.45 -5.36
C ARG A 191 -11.24 -22.51 -4.55
N VAL A 192 -10.18 -21.83 -4.99
CA VAL A 192 -8.88 -21.79 -4.28
C VAL A 192 -9.05 -21.27 -2.84
N THR A 193 -9.94 -20.30 -2.63
CA THR A 193 -10.24 -19.74 -1.30
C THR A 193 -10.95 -20.75 -0.39
N LYS A 194 -11.87 -21.56 -0.92
CA LYS A 194 -12.54 -22.65 -0.18
C LYS A 194 -11.56 -23.77 0.16
N ASP A 195 -10.85 -24.29 -0.84
CA ASP A 195 -9.94 -25.45 -0.72
C ASP A 195 -8.81 -25.21 0.29
N LEU A 196 -8.36 -23.95 0.43
CA LEU A 196 -7.27 -23.56 1.33
C LEU A 196 -7.72 -22.93 2.65
N LYS A 197 -9.03 -22.75 2.91
CA LYS A 197 -9.53 -22.04 4.11
C LYS A 197 -9.01 -22.62 5.42
N VAL A 198 -9.02 -23.95 5.57
CA VAL A 198 -8.54 -24.63 6.78
C VAL A 198 -7.02 -24.51 6.89
N LYS A 199 -6.29 -24.69 5.78
CA LYS A 199 -4.82 -24.54 5.72
C LYS A 199 -4.36 -23.12 6.07
N ARG A 200 -5.11 -22.09 5.68
CA ARG A 200 -4.88 -20.70 6.11
C ARG A 200 -4.90 -20.60 7.63
N VAL A 201 -5.97 -21.04 8.30
CA VAL A 201 -6.11 -20.87 9.76
C VAL A 201 -4.94 -21.52 10.52
N PHE A 202 -4.60 -22.78 10.19
CA PHE A 202 -3.44 -23.44 10.80
C PHE A 202 -2.11 -22.74 10.46
N SER A 203 -1.92 -22.28 9.23
CA SER A 203 -0.71 -21.53 8.83
C SER A 203 -0.59 -20.22 9.61
N THR A 204 -1.67 -19.46 9.74
CA THR A 204 -1.69 -18.18 10.45
C THR A 204 -1.37 -18.37 11.93
N LEU A 205 -2.01 -19.34 12.61
CA LEU A 205 -1.70 -19.67 14.01
C LEU A 205 -0.24 -20.12 14.20
N VAL A 206 0.34 -20.86 13.25
CA VAL A 206 1.76 -21.26 13.30
C VAL A 206 2.70 -20.06 13.14
N GLU A 207 2.38 -19.08 12.30
CA GLU A 207 3.18 -17.85 12.20
C GLU A 207 2.99 -16.92 13.41
N GLU A 208 1.81 -16.84 14.01
CA GLU A 208 1.59 -16.15 15.29
C GLU A 208 2.40 -16.80 16.43
N MET A 209 2.35 -18.13 16.56
CA MET A 209 3.16 -18.87 17.55
C MET A 209 4.66 -18.70 17.32
N LYS A 210 5.13 -18.66 16.06
CA LYS A 210 6.53 -18.34 15.73
C LYS A 210 6.92 -16.93 16.16
N ALA A 211 6.09 -15.92 15.88
CA ALA A 211 6.36 -14.54 16.26
C ALA A 211 6.49 -14.35 17.79
N ILE A 212 5.85 -15.21 18.58
CA ILE A 212 5.96 -15.24 20.06
C ILE A 212 7.18 -16.05 20.53
N ASN A 213 7.45 -17.21 19.92
CA ASN A 213 8.44 -18.20 20.37
C ASN A 213 9.86 -18.07 19.77
N ILE A 214 10.05 -17.38 18.63
CA ILE A 214 11.39 -17.24 18.03
C ILE A 214 12.35 -16.45 18.94
N SER A 215 11.80 -15.61 19.83
CA SER A 215 12.56 -14.92 20.89
C SER A 215 13.09 -15.84 21.99
N SER A 216 12.47 -16.99 22.24
CA SER A 216 12.76 -17.83 23.41
C SER A 216 13.60 -19.08 23.11
N SER A 217 13.96 -19.33 21.85
CA SER A 217 14.67 -20.56 21.44
C SER A 217 16.20 -20.40 21.34
N GLY A 218 16.84 -20.06 22.46
CA GLY A 218 18.30 -20.10 22.64
C GLY A 218 18.82 -21.43 23.18
N GLY A 219 18.53 -22.55 22.51
CA GLY A 219 18.98 -23.89 22.91
C GLY A 219 17.98 -25.00 22.59
N SER A 220 18.48 -26.21 22.33
CA SER A 220 17.68 -27.40 22.01
C SER A 220 17.30 -28.20 23.26
N GLY A 221 16.01 -28.48 23.47
CA GLY A 221 15.50 -29.33 24.56
C GLY A 221 14.04 -29.74 24.34
N GLU A 222 13.63 -30.84 24.96
CA GLU A 222 12.29 -31.43 24.82
C GLU A 222 11.19 -30.69 25.61
N PRO A 223 9.90 -30.83 25.23
CA PRO A 223 8.82 -30.02 25.79
C PRO A 223 8.36 -30.51 27.17
N HIS A 224 9.08 -30.11 28.22
CA HIS A 224 8.58 -30.21 29.59
C HIS A 224 7.94 -28.88 30.04
N CYS A 225 6.73 -28.96 30.58
CA CYS A 225 5.97 -27.79 31.05
C CYS A 225 6.58 -27.21 32.34
N THR A 226 7.52 -26.27 32.18
CA THR A 226 8.13 -25.50 33.28
C THR A 226 8.04 -24.00 33.01
N GLU A 227 8.07 -23.21 34.09
CA GLU A 227 7.63 -21.81 34.11
C GLU A 227 8.48 -20.90 33.19
N VAL A 228 7.81 -20.05 32.40
CA VAL A 228 8.44 -19.27 31.31
C VAL A 228 9.40 -18.21 31.85
N MET A 229 10.68 -18.55 31.86
CA MET A 229 11.78 -17.67 32.26
C MET A 229 12.12 -16.65 31.15
N SER A 230 11.32 -15.58 31.07
CA SER A 230 11.71 -14.36 30.34
C SER A 230 13.02 -13.79 30.92
N PRO A 231 13.97 -13.27 30.10
CA PRO A 231 15.26 -12.79 30.58
C PRO A 231 15.15 -11.76 31.72
N VAL A 232 15.90 -11.99 32.80
CA VAL A 232 15.78 -11.32 34.11
C VAL A 232 15.90 -9.78 34.04
N ALA A 233 16.45 -9.23 32.96
CA ALA A 233 16.50 -7.79 32.69
C ALA A 233 15.10 -7.18 32.42
N HIS A 234 14.24 -7.86 31.66
CA HIS A 234 12.96 -7.30 31.18
C HIS A 234 11.99 -6.97 32.33
N ASN A 235 11.91 -7.84 33.35
CA ASN A 235 11.04 -7.65 34.52
C ASN A 235 11.36 -6.42 35.39
N LYS A 236 12.50 -5.73 35.17
CA LYS A 236 12.88 -4.57 35.99
C LYS A 236 12.39 -3.23 35.44
N ARG A 237 12.15 -3.08 34.14
CA ARG A 237 11.70 -1.84 33.49
C ARG A 237 10.22 -1.91 33.07
N SER A 238 9.64 -0.78 32.68
CA SER A 238 8.40 -0.81 31.90
C SER A 238 8.66 -1.39 30.51
N PRO A 239 7.74 -2.19 29.95
CA PRO A 239 7.77 -2.55 28.55
C PRO A 239 7.40 -1.35 27.67
N VAL A 240 7.80 -1.40 26.41
CA VAL A 240 7.65 -0.32 25.43
C VAL A 240 6.78 -0.77 24.27
N LEU A 241 5.78 0.04 23.94
CA LEU A 241 4.98 -0.09 22.72
C LEU A 241 5.41 1.02 21.74
N LEU A 242 6.13 0.63 20.70
CA LEU A 242 6.53 1.50 19.60
C LEU A 242 5.47 1.44 18.48
N LEU A 243 4.81 2.57 18.27
CA LEU A 243 3.79 2.77 17.24
C LEU A 243 4.43 3.42 16.01
N MET A 244 4.78 2.62 15.01
CA MET A 244 5.28 3.11 13.72
C MET A 244 4.09 3.49 12.82
N GLY A 245 3.93 4.79 12.56
CA GLY A 245 2.86 5.38 11.76
C GLY A 245 3.35 6.14 10.54
N GLY A 246 2.47 6.32 9.56
CA GLY A 246 2.83 6.92 8.27
C GLY A 246 2.13 6.22 7.10
N GLY A 247 1.78 7.00 6.09
CA GLY A 247 1.05 6.49 4.93
C GLY A 247 1.80 5.39 4.17
N MET A 248 1.08 4.60 3.37
CA MET A 248 1.68 3.52 2.58
C MET A 248 2.77 4.09 1.66
N GLY A 249 3.96 3.49 1.64
CA GLY A 249 5.11 4.00 0.86
C GLY A 249 5.88 5.18 1.49
N ALA A 250 5.55 5.64 2.70
CA ALA A 250 6.24 6.74 3.39
C ALA A 250 7.70 6.46 3.81
N GLY A 251 8.23 5.25 3.60
CA GLY A 251 9.60 4.90 4.00
C GLY A 251 9.78 4.45 5.46
N LYS A 252 8.71 3.99 6.13
CA LYS A 252 8.76 3.54 7.54
C LYS A 252 9.85 2.50 7.81
N SER A 253 10.03 1.54 6.91
CA SER A 253 11.05 0.49 7.01
C SER A 253 12.50 0.99 6.85
N THR A 254 12.71 2.26 6.47
CA THR A 254 14.02 2.92 6.56
C THR A 254 14.22 3.43 7.99
N VAL A 255 13.32 4.29 8.46
CA VAL A 255 13.33 4.86 9.82
C VAL A 255 13.39 3.77 10.91
N LEU A 256 12.68 2.66 10.72
CA LEU A 256 12.69 1.53 11.66
C LEU A 256 14.07 0.84 11.74
N LYS A 257 14.85 0.77 10.66
CA LYS A 257 16.22 0.21 10.72
C LYS A 257 17.11 1.04 11.62
N ASP A 258 17.03 2.36 11.46
CA ASP A 258 17.82 3.32 12.23
C ASP A 258 17.44 3.25 13.72
N ILE A 259 16.13 3.18 14.03
CA ILE A 259 15.63 2.98 15.40
C ILE A 259 16.08 1.65 16.02
N LEU A 260 16.12 0.57 15.24
CA LEU A 260 16.61 -0.73 15.71
C LEU A 260 18.13 -0.74 16.00
N GLN A 261 18.88 0.30 15.61
CA GLN A 261 20.28 0.51 16.05
C GLN A 261 20.37 1.38 17.32
N GLU A 262 19.28 1.96 17.82
CA GLU A 262 19.31 2.73 19.08
C GLU A 262 19.60 1.78 20.26
N PRO A 263 20.39 2.21 21.27
CA PRO A 263 20.83 1.34 22.36
C PRO A 263 19.72 0.48 22.96
N PHE A 264 18.58 1.10 23.30
CA PHE A 264 17.40 0.42 23.85
C PHE A 264 16.88 -0.75 22.98
N TRP A 265 16.78 -0.55 21.66
CA TRP A 265 16.27 -1.59 20.75
C TRP A 265 17.34 -2.62 20.39
N SER A 266 18.61 -2.22 20.34
CA SER A 266 19.74 -3.15 20.19
C SER A 266 19.90 -4.07 21.41
N GLU A 267 19.63 -3.56 22.62
CA GLU A 267 19.62 -4.33 23.88
C GLU A 267 18.36 -5.20 24.04
N ALA A 268 17.19 -4.72 23.58
CA ALA A 268 15.97 -5.53 23.54
C ALA A 268 16.04 -6.65 22.49
N GLY A 269 16.86 -6.48 21.45
CA GLY A 269 17.24 -7.54 20.51
C GLY A 269 16.05 -8.26 19.87
N GLY A 270 16.11 -9.60 19.85
CA GLY A 270 15.06 -10.46 19.32
C GLY A 270 13.82 -10.63 20.22
N ASP A 271 13.82 -10.05 21.42
CA ASP A 271 12.73 -10.21 22.39
C ASP A 271 11.53 -9.29 22.14
N ALA A 272 11.71 -8.26 21.30
CA ALA A 272 10.64 -7.36 20.87
C ALA A 272 9.75 -8.01 19.79
N VAL A 273 8.44 -8.05 20.03
CA VAL A 273 7.45 -8.62 19.09
C VAL A 273 7.15 -7.59 17.99
N VAL A 274 7.61 -7.87 16.77
CA VAL A 274 7.35 -7.02 15.59
C VAL A 274 6.06 -7.45 14.89
N ILE A 275 5.18 -6.49 14.64
CA ILE A 275 3.81 -6.71 14.15
C ILE A 275 3.58 -5.86 12.88
N GLU A 276 3.76 -6.47 11.71
CA GLU A 276 3.39 -5.91 10.39
C GLU A 276 2.25 -6.74 9.78
N ALA A 277 1.06 -6.15 9.64
CA ALA A 277 -0.10 -6.82 9.01
C ALA A 277 0.11 -7.17 7.52
N ASP A 278 1.09 -6.55 6.87
CA ASP A 278 1.51 -6.88 5.50
C ASP A 278 2.41 -8.14 5.46
N ALA A 279 3.17 -8.47 6.53
CA ALA A 279 4.01 -9.68 6.59
C ALA A 279 3.16 -10.97 6.62
N PHE A 280 2.05 -10.94 7.36
CA PHE A 280 1.04 -12.01 7.36
C PHE A 280 0.34 -12.21 5.99
N LYS A 281 0.51 -11.30 5.02
CA LYS A 281 0.05 -11.52 3.63
C LYS A 281 1.06 -12.35 2.84
N GLU A 282 2.35 -12.19 3.11
CA GLU A 282 3.42 -12.90 2.40
C GLU A 282 3.57 -14.35 2.88
N THR A 283 3.07 -14.69 4.07
CA THR A 283 2.94 -16.08 4.56
C THR A 283 1.61 -16.74 4.16
N ASP A 284 0.57 -15.96 3.84
CA ASP A 284 -0.76 -16.48 3.50
C ASP A 284 -0.73 -17.48 2.32
N VAL A 285 -1.22 -18.69 2.57
CA VAL A 285 -1.20 -19.79 1.60
C VAL A 285 -2.02 -19.51 0.33
N ILE A 286 -3.06 -18.67 0.41
CA ILE A 286 -3.87 -18.26 -0.75
C ILE A 286 -3.15 -17.14 -1.51
N TYR A 287 -2.55 -16.15 -0.84
CA TYR A 287 -1.69 -15.16 -1.49
C TYR A 287 -0.56 -15.83 -2.29
N ARG A 288 0.17 -16.76 -1.66
CA ARG A 288 1.21 -17.56 -2.33
C ARG A 288 0.67 -18.37 -3.50
N ALA A 289 -0.46 -19.05 -3.34
CA ALA A 289 -1.07 -19.89 -4.39
C ALA A 289 -1.64 -19.11 -5.59
N LEU A 290 -1.90 -17.81 -5.43
CA LEU A 290 -2.41 -16.92 -6.48
C LEU A 290 -1.26 -16.15 -7.15
N SER A 291 -0.37 -15.53 -6.38
CA SER A 291 0.78 -14.76 -6.89
C SER A 291 1.78 -15.61 -7.69
N SER A 292 1.93 -16.89 -7.35
CA SER A 292 2.78 -17.86 -8.09
C SER A 292 2.25 -18.24 -9.48
N ARG A 293 1.02 -17.85 -9.86
CA ARG A 293 0.38 -18.25 -11.13
C ARG A 293 0.57 -17.24 -12.28
N GLY A 294 1.43 -16.24 -12.11
CA GLY A 294 1.85 -15.33 -13.20
C GLY A 294 0.82 -14.31 -13.69
N HIS A 295 -0.41 -14.31 -13.16
CA HIS A 295 -1.46 -13.36 -13.56
C HIS A 295 -1.25 -11.98 -12.90
N HIS A 296 -0.39 -11.15 -13.48
CA HIS A 296 -0.10 -9.81 -12.95
C HIS A 296 -1.32 -8.87 -12.94
N ASP A 297 -2.28 -9.07 -13.86
CA ASP A 297 -3.60 -8.40 -13.87
C ASP A 297 -4.48 -8.68 -12.64
N ASP A 298 -4.10 -9.62 -11.76
CA ASP A 298 -4.81 -10.01 -10.53
C ASP A 298 -4.12 -9.56 -9.23
N MET A 299 -2.93 -8.96 -9.32
CA MET A 299 -2.06 -8.64 -8.18
C MET A 299 -2.79 -7.83 -7.08
N LEU A 300 -3.57 -6.84 -7.50
CA LEU A 300 -4.33 -5.95 -6.62
C LEU A 300 -5.51 -6.67 -5.94
N GLN A 301 -6.28 -7.47 -6.69
CA GLN A 301 -7.43 -8.21 -6.15
C GLN A 301 -6.97 -9.32 -5.19
N THR A 302 -5.80 -9.90 -5.46
CA THR A 302 -5.14 -10.91 -4.62
C THR A 302 -4.69 -10.33 -3.28
N ALA A 303 -4.14 -9.11 -3.26
CA ALA A 303 -3.85 -8.38 -2.02
C ALA A 303 -5.13 -7.97 -1.27
N GLU A 304 -6.17 -7.56 -2.01
CA GLU A 304 -7.54 -7.31 -1.52
C GLU A 304 -8.08 -8.47 -0.65
N LEU A 305 -8.04 -9.69 -1.21
CA LEU A 305 -8.63 -10.92 -0.66
C LEU A 305 -8.06 -11.34 0.71
N VAL A 306 -6.80 -11.02 0.98
CA VAL A 306 -6.06 -11.46 2.19
C VAL A 306 -6.06 -10.41 3.30
N HIS A 307 -6.44 -9.17 2.98
CA HIS A 307 -6.23 -8.04 3.87
C HIS A 307 -6.89 -8.19 5.24
N GLN A 308 -8.14 -8.67 5.30
CA GLN A 308 -8.84 -8.84 6.59
C GLN A 308 -8.13 -9.88 7.46
N SER A 309 -7.92 -11.10 6.96
CA SER A 309 -7.27 -12.18 7.73
C SER A 309 -5.88 -11.82 8.24
N SER A 310 -5.08 -11.07 7.48
CA SER A 310 -3.76 -10.62 7.92
C SER A 310 -3.82 -9.44 8.91
N THR A 311 -4.93 -8.70 8.95
CA THR A 311 -5.19 -7.65 9.95
C THR A 311 -5.70 -8.28 11.26
N ASP A 312 -6.56 -9.30 11.15
CA ASP A 312 -7.05 -10.07 12.30
C ASP A 312 -5.87 -10.77 13.01
N ALA A 313 -4.98 -11.42 12.26
CA ALA A 313 -3.77 -12.08 12.78
C ALA A 313 -2.81 -11.10 13.49
N ALA A 314 -2.53 -9.94 12.88
CA ALA A 314 -1.74 -8.90 13.51
C ALA A 314 -2.39 -8.35 14.79
N SER A 315 -3.73 -8.32 14.84
CA SER A 315 -4.48 -7.89 16.03
C SER A 315 -4.47 -8.95 17.14
N SER A 316 -4.53 -10.23 16.78
CA SER A 316 -4.37 -11.38 17.68
C SER A 316 -3.00 -11.37 18.37
N LEU A 317 -1.93 -11.22 17.56
CA LEU A 317 -0.56 -11.09 18.06
C LEU A 317 -0.38 -9.86 18.97
N LEU A 318 -0.98 -8.72 18.60
CA LEU A 318 -0.88 -7.46 19.35
C LEU A 318 -1.50 -7.56 20.74
N VAL A 319 -2.74 -8.07 20.87
CA VAL A 319 -3.37 -8.23 22.19
C VAL A 319 -2.66 -9.29 23.04
N THR A 320 -2.14 -10.35 22.41
CA THR A 320 -1.38 -11.40 23.11
C THR A 320 -0.07 -10.84 23.70
N ALA A 321 0.78 -10.22 22.87
CA ALA A 321 2.06 -9.66 23.30
C ALA A 321 1.91 -8.55 24.36
N LEU A 322 0.86 -7.71 24.27
CA LEU A 322 0.59 -6.67 25.26
C LEU A 322 0.06 -7.23 26.60
N ASN A 323 -0.75 -8.29 26.59
CA ASN A 323 -1.15 -9.00 27.82
C ASN A 323 0.03 -9.73 28.51
N GLU A 324 1.09 -10.04 27.78
CA GLU A 324 2.30 -10.71 28.28
C GLU A 324 3.39 -9.75 28.77
N GLY A 325 3.22 -8.43 28.59
CA GLY A 325 4.24 -7.46 28.99
C GLY A 325 5.48 -7.45 28.09
N ARG A 326 5.38 -7.96 26.86
CA ARG A 326 6.47 -7.92 25.87
C ARG A 326 6.71 -6.50 25.37
N ASP A 327 7.94 -6.16 24.99
CA ASP A 327 8.15 -5.00 24.12
C ASP A 327 7.54 -5.29 22.73
N VAL A 328 6.88 -4.29 22.14
CA VAL A 328 6.11 -4.44 20.90
C VAL A 328 6.46 -3.33 19.93
N ILE A 329 6.74 -3.70 18.68
CA ILE A 329 6.87 -2.77 17.54
C ILE A 329 5.72 -3.02 16.58
N MET A 330 4.81 -2.05 16.47
CA MET A 330 3.62 -2.14 15.63
C MET A 330 3.81 -1.27 14.37
N ASP A 331 4.01 -1.90 13.20
CA ASP A 331 3.99 -1.21 11.90
C ASP A 331 2.56 -1.14 11.35
N GLY A 332 2.03 0.09 11.28
CA GLY A 332 0.73 0.37 10.67
C GLY A 332 0.74 1.66 9.86
N THR A 333 -0.37 1.96 9.21
CA THR A 333 -0.58 3.32 8.67
C THR A 333 -0.88 4.32 9.78
N LEU A 334 -1.45 3.84 10.90
CA LEU A 334 -2.09 4.63 11.95
C LEU A 334 -3.12 5.63 11.39
N ALA A 335 -3.74 5.29 10.27
CA ALA A 335 -4.72 6.13 9.57
C ALA A 335 -6.13 6.10 10.21
N TRP A 336 -6.40 5.20 11.16
CA TRP A 336 -7.71 5.01 11.78
C TRP A 336 -7.66 5.34 13.28
N VAL A 337 -8.29 6.46 13.64
CA VAL A 337 -8.17 7.08 14.97
C VAL A 337 -8.78 6.24 16.09
N PRO A 338 -10.03 5.73 16.01
CA PRO A 338 -10.64 4.97 17.11
C PRO A 338 -9.86 3.70 17.47
N PHE A 339 -9.33 3.00 16.46
CA PHE A 339 -8.47 1.83 16.66
C PHE A 339 -7.24 2.17 17.51
N LEU A 340 -6.52 3.26 17.20
CA LEU A 340 -5.33 3.61 17.95
C LEU A 340 -5.64 4.12 19.35
N GLU A 341 -6.74 4.86 19.53
CA GLU A 341 -7.19 5.28 20.87
C GLU A 341 -7.56 4.10 21.76
N GLN A 342 -8.28 3.10 21.21
CA GLN A 342 -8.58 1.87 21.93
C GLN A 342 -7.30 1.05 22.21
N THR A 343 -6.35 0.97 21.27
CA THR A 343 -5.05 0.27 21.46
C THR A 343 -4.19 0.93 22.54
N ILE A 344 -4.09 2.27 22.55
CA ILE A 344 -3.40 3.01 23.61
C ILE A 344 -4.10 2.78 24.96
N THR A 345 -5.43 2.85 25.00
CA THR A 345 -6.22 2.59 26.21
C THR A 345 -5.98 1.18 26.77
N MET A 346 -5.93 0.17 25.89
CA MET A 346 -5.55 -1.20 26.24
C MET A 346 -4.12 -1.27 26.80
N ALA A 347 -3.12 -0.75 26.06
CA ALA A 347 -1.70 -0.80 26.47
C ALA A 347 -1.44 -0.09 27.81
N ARG A 348 -2.18 0.98 28.14
CA ARG A 348 -2.12 1.61 29.47
C ARG A 348 -2.75 0.74 30.58
N ASN A 349 -3.65 -0.19 30.27
CA ASN A 349 -4.44 -0.96 31.26
C ASN A 349 -4.15 -2.47 31.31
N VAL A 350 -3.37 -3.06 30.39
CA VAL A 350 -3.00 -4.50 30.42
C VAL A 350 -2.33 -4.94 31.73
N HIS A 351 -1.66 -4.02 32.44
CA HIS A 351 -1.08 -4.27 33.76
C HIS A 351 -2.12 -4.40 34.91
N LYS A 352 -3.41 -4.17 34.63
CA LYS A 352 -4.54 -4.29 35.58
C LYS A 352 -5.62 -5.27 35.13
N HIS A 353 -5.79 -5.46 33.82
CA HIS A 353 -6.85 -6.28 33.24
C HIS A 353 -6.34 -7.01 32.00
N ARG A 354 -6.76 -8.26 31.78
CA ARG A 354 -6.53 -8.92 30.48
C ARG A 354 -7.54 -8.41 29.45
N TYR A 355 -7.11 -8.36 28.20
CA TYR A 355 -7.92 -7.98 27.04
C TYR A 355 -7.92 -9.10 26.00
N ARG A 356 -8.94 -9.11 25.15
CA ARG A 356 -9.03 -9.93 23.95
C ARG A 356 -9.51 -9.08 22.76
N MET A 357 -9.41 -9.61 21.56
CA MET A 357 -10.01 -8.97 20.39
C MET A 357 -11.52 -8.77 20.59
N GLY A 358 -11.98 -7.56 20.29
CA GLY A 358 -13.41 -7.24 20.16
C GLY A 358 -13.94 -7.63 18.77
N VAL A 359 -15.13 -7.13 18.41
CA VAL A 359 -15.76 -7.44 17.11
C VAL A 359 -15.20 -6.65 15.91
N GLY A 360 -14.30 -5.69 16.16
CA GLY A 360 -13.77 -4.75 15.17
C GLY A 360 -14.76 -3.64 14.82
N TYR A 361 -14.59 -3.05 13.63
CA TYR A 361 -15.58 -2.18 13.00
C TYR A 361 -16.57 -3.01 12.20
N LYS A 362 -17.87 -2.88 12.49
CA LYS A 362 -18.97 -3.55 11.78
C LYS A 362 -20.15 -2.60 11.59
N VAL A 363 -20.79 -2.69 10.43
CA VAL A 363 -22.09 -2.06 10.15
C VAL A 363 -23.10 -3.19 10.01
N SER A 364 -24.17 -3.14 10.80
CA SER A 364 -25.28 -4.09 10.78
C SER A 364 -26.29 -3.76 9.67
N GLU A 365 -27.20 -4.67 9.36
CA GLU A 365 -28.18 -4.53 8.26
C GLU A 365 -29.19 -3.39 8.49
N ASP A 366 -29.39 -2.98 9.73
CA ASP A 366 -30.16 -1.80 10.16
C ASP A 366 -29.38 -0.46 10.03
N GLY A 367 -28.10 -0.51 9.65
CA GLY A 367 -27.19 0.63 9.60
C GLY A 367 -26.46 0.92 10.93
N THR A 368 -26.75 0.20 12.01
CA THR A 368 -26.08 0.40 13.31
C THR A 368 -24.61 0.05 13.19
N THR A 369 -23.74 1.00 13.55
CA THR A 369 -22.28 0.83 13.52
C THR A 369 -21.75 0.47 14.90
N THR A 370 -21.01 -0.64 14.99
CA THR A 370 -20.30 -1.09 16.20
C THR A 370 -18.79 -0.97 15.95
N GLU A 371 -18.05 -0.37 16.88
CA GLU A 371 -16.61 -0.16 16.76
C GLU A 371 -15.88 -0.51 18.07
N GLU A 372 -15.60 -1.80 18.25
CA GLU A 372 -14.95 -2.35 19.45
C GLU A 372 -13.80 -3.25 19.02
N TYR A 373 -12.57 -2.73 19.10
CA TYR A 373 -11.36 -3.46 18.71
C TYR A 373 -10.81 -4.33 19.83
N TRP A 374 -10.95 -3.90 21.09
CA TRP A 374 -10.45 -4.62 22.26
C TRP A 374 -11.53 -4.69 23.34
N ARG A 375 -11.74 -5.89 23.89
CA ARG A 375 -12.70 -6.15 24.97
C ARG A 375 -11.95 -6.62 26.21
N GLN A 376 -12.22 -5.98 27.34
CA GLN A 376 -11.71 -6.43 28.64
C GLN A 376 -12.31 -7.78 29.03
N GLU A 377 -11.52 -8.65 29.65
CA GLU A 377 -11.97 -9.92 30.21
C GLU A 377 -12.48 -9.73 31.65
N THR A 378 -13.66 -10.30 31.94
CA THR A 378 -14.35 -10.16 33.24
C THR A 378 -13.87 -11.17 34.28
N GLU A 379 -13.29 -12.29 33.85
CA GLU A 379 -12.83 -13.36 34.74
C GLU A 379 -11.33 -13.18 35.05
N GLN A 380 -11.03 -12.62 36.23
CA GLN A 380 -9.66 -12.48 36.72
C GLN A 380 -9.12 -13.84 37.18
N ASN A 381 -8.68 -14.66 36.22
CA ASN A 381 -7.84 -15.82 36.52
C ASN A 381 -6.58 -15.34 37.26
N GLY A 382 -6.40 -15.82 38.49
CA GLY A 382 -5.59 -15.20 39.56
C GLY A 382 -4.05 -15.18 39.39
N LYS A 383 -3.53 -15.12 38.17
CA LYS A 383 -2.11 -14.87 37.85
C LYS A 383 -1.93 -13.50 37.21
N GLN A 384 -2.33 -12.43 37.91
CA GLN A 384 -1.84 -11.08 37.59
C GLN A 384 -0.38 -10.98 38.06
N GLN A 385 0.54 -11.19 37.12
CA GLN A 385 1.98 -11.03 37.34
C GLN A 385 2.34 -9.56 37.58
N ASN A 386 3.58 -9.30 38.04
CA ASN A 386 4.11 -7.98 38.37
C ASN A 386 4.38 -7.08 37.13
N LEU A 387 3.41 -7.01 36.21
CA LEU A 387 3.47 -6.21 34.99
C LEU A 387 3.52 -4.72 35.32
N LYS A 388 4.39 -4.00 34.62
CA LYS A 388 4.48 -2.54 34.72
C LYS A 388 3.67 -1.88 33.59
N PRO A 389 3.12 -0.67 33.79
CA PRO A 389 2.44 0.06 32.74
C PRO A 389 3.39 0.33 31.56
N TYR A 390 2.87 0.21 30.34
CA TYR A 390 3.63 0.46 29.12
C TYR A 390 4.06 1.93 29.00
N ARG A 391 5.33 2.13 28.61
CA ARG A 391 5.78 3.36 27.95
C ARG A 391 5.34 3.27 26.48
N ILE A 392 4.71 4.31 25.96
CA ILE A 392 4.20 4.33 24.59
C ILE A 392 4.94 5.39 23.79
N GLU A 393 5.53 4.98 22.68
CA GLU A 393 6.32 5.83 21.79
C GLU A 393 5.67 5.85 20.40
N LEU A 394 5.53 7.04 19.81
CA LEU A 394 5.03 7.23 18.46
C LEU A 394 6.18 7.63 17.54
N VAL A 395 6.33 6.93 16.42
CA VAL A 395 7.22 7.35 15.33
C VAL A 395 6.38 7.51 14.08
N GLY A 396 6.11 8.76 13.75
CA GLY A 396 5.49 9.15 12.49
C GLY A 396 6.53 9.24 11.38
N VAL A 397 6.13 8.85 10.16
CA VAL A 397 6.96 9.01 8.96
C VAL A 397 6.11 9.58 7.84
N VAL A 398 6.60 10.67 7.23
CA VAL A 398 5.93 11.41 6.15
C VAL A 398 6.87 11.61 4.96
N CYS A 399 6.27 11.77 3.79
CA CYS A 399 6.91 12.29 2.59
C CYS A 399 5.84 12.88 1.67
N ASP A 400 6.27 13.62 0.67
CA ASP A 400 5.42 14.08 -0.42
C ASP A 400 4.66 12.89 -1.05
N ALA A 401 3.35 13.04 -1.22
CA ALA A 401 2.48 11.89 -1.49
C ALA A 401 2.71 11.26 -2.88
N TYR A 402 3.16 12.04 -3.87
CA TYR A 402 3.54 11.51 -5.18
C TYR A 402 4.80 10.61 -5.09
N LEU A 403 5.78 10.93 -4.23
CA LEU A 403 6.93 10.06 -3.96
C LEU A 403 6.47 8.72 -3.39
N ALA A 404 5.50 8.74 -2.46
CA ALA A 404 4.94 7.52 -1.91
C ALA A 404 4.24 6.66 -2.97
N VAL A 405 3.46 7.27 -3.88
CA VAL A 405 2.80 6.56 -5.00
C VAL A 405 3.82 5.92 -5.93
N VAL A 406 4.87 6.64 -6.32
CA VAL A 406 6.00 6.12 -7.12
C VAL A 406 6.67 4.93 -6.41
N ARG A 407 6.98 5.06 -5.12
CA ARG A 407 7.53 3.98 -4.27
C ARG A 407 6.60 2.77 -4.21
N GLY A 408 5.29 3.00 -4.13
CA GLY A 408 4.25 1.96 -4.13
C GLY A 408 4.20 1.18 -5.45
N ILE A 409 4.27 1.87 -6.58
CA ILE A 409 4.27 1.26 -7.92
C ILE A 409 5.58 0.49 -8.16
N ARG A 410 6.74 1.03 -7.78
CA ARG A 410 8.02 0.28 -7.84
C ARG A 410 8.00 -0.97 -6.98
N ARG A 411 7.44 -0.90 -5.76
CA ARG A 411 7.24 -2.08 -4.88
C ARG A 411 6.33 -3.12 -5.55
N ALA A 412 5.29 -2.69 -6.27
CA ALA A 412 4.43 -3.59 -7.04
C ALA A 412 5.16 -4.28 -8.21
N LEU A 413 6.10 -3.60 -8.87
CA LEU A 413 6.93 -4.19 -9.92
C LEU A 413 7.91 -5.23 -9.34
N MET A 414 8.67 -4.84 -8.31
CA MET A 414 9.76 -5.62 -7.72
C MET A 414 9.27 -6.83 -6.91
N VAL A 415 8.36 -6.63 -5.95
CA VAL A 415 7.89 -7.68 -5.01
C VAL A 415 6.43 -8.07 -5.20
N LYS A 416 5.81 -7.68 -6.33
CA LYS A 416 4.44 -8.05 -6.72
C LYS A 416 3.38 -7.65 -5.67
N ARG A 417 3.63 -6.62 -4.85
CA ARG A 417 2.75 -6.13 -3.77
C ARG A 417 2.08 -4.79 -4.15
N ALA A 418 1.06 -4.84 -5.00
CA ALA A 418 0.29 -3.67 -5.44
C ALA A 418 -0.60 -3.04 -4.34
N VAL A 419 -0.90 -1.75 -4.50
CA VAL A 419 -1.75 -0.94 -3.60
C VAL A 419 -2.61 0.00 -4.46
N ARG A 420 -3.88 0.24 -4.10
CA ARG A 420 -4.69 1.28 -4.76
C ARG A 420 -4.14 2.67 -4.41
N VAL A 421 -3.84 3.49 -5.43
CA VAL A 421 -3.35 4.86 -5.23
C VAL A 421 -4.28 5.68 -4.34
N ARG A 422 -5.61 5.61 -4.56
CA ARG A 422 -6.61 6.24 -3.69
C ARG A 422 -6.45 5.87 -2.20
N SER A 423 -6.32 4.58 -1.91
CA SER A 423 -6.12 4.07 -0.54
C SER A 423 -4.79 4.51 0.06
N GLN A 424 -3.74 4.58 -0.77
CA GLN A 424 -2.43 5.09 -0.38
C GLN A 424 -2.49 6.58 -0.03
N LEU A 425 -3.03 7.43 -0.92
CA LEU A 425 -3.21 8.86 -0.66
C LEU A 425 -4.10 9.11 0.57
N GLN A 426 -5.21 8.37 0.70
CA GLN A 426 -6.07 8.45 1.88
C GLN A 426 -5.32 8.06 3.18
N SER A 427 -4.46 7.04 3.16
CA SER A 427 -3.68 6.64 4.34
C SER A 427 -2.71 7.75 4.79
N HIS A 428 -2.09 8.45 3.83
CA HIS A 428 -1.25 9.62 4.07
C HIS A 428 -2.05 10.77 4.67
N LYS A 429 -3.17 11.14 4.04
CA LYS A 429 -4.05 12.21 4.51
C LYS A 429 -4.59 11.96 5.91
N SER A 430 -5.13 10.76 6.16
CA SER A 430 -5.68 10.41 7.47
C SER A 430 -4.61 10.38 8.57
N PHE A 431 -3.43 9.81 8.30
CA PHE A 431 -2.33 9.82 9.26
C PHE A 431 -1.88 11.24 9.61
N ALA A 432 -1.67 12.10 8.61
CA ALA A 432 -1.19 13.47 8.82
C ALA A 432 -2.17 14.33 9.63
N ASN A 433 -3.48 14.17 9.41
CA ASN A 433 -4.51 14.84 10.22
C ASN A 433 -4.60 14.27 11.65
N ALA A 434 -4.28 13.00 11.86
CA ALA A 434 -4.39 12.35 13.16
C ALA A 434 -3.14 12.51 14.04
N PHE A 435 -1.94 12.67 13.46
CA PHE A 435 -0.67 12.74 14.18
C PHE A 435 -0.65 13.77 15.35
N PRO A 436 -1.18 15.01 15.22
CA PRO A 436 -1.24 15.97 16.32
C PRO A 436 -2.17 15.54 17.48
N LYS A 437 -3.16 14.67 17.22
CA LYS A 437 -3.99 14.05 18.26
C LYS A 437 -3.20 12.96 18.99
N TYR A 438 -2.54 12.07 18.24
CA TYR A 438 -1.76 10.96 18.81
C TYR A 438 -0.61 11.44 19.71
N CYS A 439 0.06 12.53 19.36
CA CYS A 439 1.12 13.14 20.19
C CYS A 439 0.68 13.48 21.64
N LYS A 440 -0.63 13.63 21.88
CA LYS A 440 -1.20 13.92 23.21
C LYS A 440 -1.50 12.67 24.04
N LEU A 441 -1.46 11.48 23.44
CA LEU A 441 -1.85 10.20 24.05
C LEU A 441 -0.63 9.33 24.43
N VAL A 442 0.50 9.58 23.79
CA VAL A 442 1.77 8.86 23.94
C VAL A 442 2.77 9.63 24.80
N ASP A 443 3.75 8.93 25.38
CA ASP A 443 4.77 9.55 26.22
C ASP A 443 5.77 10.33 25.34
N ASN A 444 6.38 9.63 24.38
CA ASN A 444 7.31 10.23 23.42
C ASN A 444 6.71 10.20 22.01
N ALA A 445 7.00 11.22 21.20
CA ALA A 445 6.67 11.22 19.79
C ALA A 445 7.85 11.73 18.96
N ARG A 446 8.04 11.17 17.77
CA ARG A 446 9.00 11.61 16.74
C ARG A 446 8.32 11.63 15.38
N LEU A 447 8.72 12.54 14.51
CA LEU A 447 8.23 12.64 13.13
C LEU A 447 9.42 12.76 12.19
N TYR A 448 9.51 11.84 11.23
CA TYR A 448 10.58 11.80 10.24
C TYR A 448 10.06 12.15 8.84
N CYS A 449 10.80 12.99 8.12
CA CYS A 449 10.63 13.24 6.70
C CYS A 449 11.53 12.29 5.89
N THR A 450 11.01 11.70 4.82
CA THR A 450 11.79 10.87 3.88
C THR A 450 11.78 11.44 2.46
N ASN A 451 11.71 12.76 2.32
CA ASN A 451 11.73 13.42 1.01
C ASN A 451 13.07 13.32 0.30
N ALA A 452 14.19 13.25 1.04
CA ALA A 452 15.52 13.05 0.48
C ALA A 452 15.57 11.76 -0.37
N VAL A 453 15.79 11.90 -1.68
CA VAL A 453 15.90 10.76 -2.59
C VAL A 453 17.24 10.06 -2.35
N ALA A 454 17.18 8.81 -1.90
CA ALA A 454 18.32 8.01 -1.43
C ALA A 454 19.11 8.58 -0.23
N GLY A 455 18.64 9.66 0.41
CA GLY A 455 19.20 10.20 1.64
C GLY A 455 18.65 9.55 2.93
N PRO A 456 19.25 9.85 4.09
CA PRO A 456 18.75 9.41 5.38
C PRO A 456 17.42 10.08 5.77
N PRO A 457 16.61 9.48 6.66
CA PRO A 457 15.43 10.16 7.21
C PRO A 457 15.80 11.34 8.10
N GLN A 458 15.12 12.46 7.91
CA GLN A 458 15.34 13.70 8.66
C GLN A 458 14.32 13.80 9.79
N LEU A 459 14.76 14.07 11.02
CA LEU A 459 13.86 14.29 12.17
C LEU A 459 13.32 15.73 12.12
N ILE A 460 12.00 15.89 11.96
CA ILE A 460 11.35 17.18 11.71
C ILE A 460 10.39 17.63 12.83
N ALA A 461 10.01 16.73 13.73
CA ALA A 461 9.36 17.08 14.99
C ALA A 461 9.61 16.02 16.06
N TRP A 462 9.62 16.43 17.34
CA TRP A 462 9.81 15.53 18.48
C TRP A 462 9.15 16.04 19.77
N LYS A 463 8.80 15.11 20.65
CA LYS A 463 8.20 15.30 21.97
C LYS A 463 8.78 14.28 22.94
N SER A 464 9.13 14.70 24.15
CA SER A 464 9.52 13.83 25.24
C SER A 464 8.65 14.07 26.49
N GLY A 465 8.09 13.00 27.05
CA GLY A 465 7.20 13.09 28.22
C GLY A 465 6.06 14.10 28.05
N ASN A 466 5.91 15.01 29.01
CA ASN A 466 4.81 16.00 29.03
C ASN A 466 5.13 17.31 28.27
N SER A 467 6.20 17.34 27.46
CA SER A 467 6.50 18.52 26.62
C SER A 467 5.50 18.71 25.48
N ASN A 468 5.39 19.94 24.99
CA ASN A 468 4.77 20.21 23.70
C ASN A 468 5.63 19.62 22.57
N LEU A 469 5.02 19.35 21.41
CA LEU A 469 5.75 18.95 20.21
C LEU A 469 6.66 20.11 19.78
N LEU A 470 7.97 19.88 19.80
CA LEU A 470 8.97 20.75 19.19
C LEU A 470 9.09 20.39 17.71
N VAL A 471 9.22 21.39 16.85
CA VAL A 471 8.94 21.29 15.42
C VAL A 471 9.94 22.14 14.64
N ASP A 472 10.47 21.60 13.55
CA ASP A 472 11.17 22.35 12.51
C ASP A 472 10.14 23.16 11.68
N PRO A 473 10.17 24.51 11.67
CA PRO A 473 9.13 25.32 11.03
C PRO A 473 9.07 25.20 9.51
N GLU A 474 10.16 24.80 8.85
CA GLU A 474 10.24 24.71 7.39
C GLU A 474 9.83 23.31 6.93
N GLU A 475 10.37 22.28 7.57
CA GLU A 475 10.14 20.88 7.19
C GLU A 475 8.74 20.35 7.56
N ILE A 476 8.13 20.87 8.64
CA ILE A 476 6.77 20.48 9.03
C ILE A 476 5.72 20.79 7.97
N GLU A 477 6.06 21.65 7.00
CA GLU A 477 5.23 21.92 5.83
C GLU A 477 4.93 20.64 5.02
N CYS A 478 5.79 19.62 5.05
CA CYS A 478 5.46 18.31 4.46
C CYS A 478 4.20 17.71 5.11
N LEU A 479 4.10 17.71 6.45
CA LEU A 479 2.91 17.24 7.17
C LEU A 479 1.66 18.05 6.79
N ARG A 480 1.77 19.38 6.71
CA ARG A 480 0.65 20.28 6.37
C ARG A 480 0.20 20.15 4.91
N ARG A 481 1.13 19.93 3.97
CA ARG A 481 0.80 19.63 2.57
C ARG A 481 0.08 18.28 2.47
N VAL A 482 0.59 17.25 3.15
CA VAL A 482 0.02 15.90 3.14
C VAL A 482 -1.36 15.83 3.82
N SER A 483 -1.60 16.58 4.91
CA SER A 483 -2.93 16.61 5.56
C SER A 483 -4.02 17.22 4.67
N ASN A 484 -3.66 18.05 3.69
CA ASN A 484 -4.59 18.77 2.82
C ASN A 484 -4.72 18.19 1.40
N LEU A 485 -4.00 17.09 1.07
CA LEU A 485 -4.01 16.51 -0.28
C LEU A 485 -5.41 16.06 -0.76
N ASN A 486 -5.58 15.93 -2.07
CA ASN A 486 -6.74 15.29 -2.69
C ASN A 486 -6.54 13.77 -2.77
N PRO A 487 -7.31 12.94 -2.04
CA PRO A 487 -7.16 11.49 -2.08
C PRO A 487 -7.73 10.85 -3.36
N ASP A 488 -8.55 11.60 -4.09
CA ASP A 488 -9.28 11.16 -5.29
C ASP A 488 -8.61 11.62 -6.60
N ALA A 489 -7.42 12.21 -6.52
CA ALA A 489 -6.62 12.66 -7.66
C ALA A 489 -6.26 11.50 -8.61
N GLU A 490 -6.36 11.71 -9.92
CA GLU A 490 -5.85 10.79 -10.95
C GLU A 490 -4.39 11.09 -11.35
N SER A 491 -3.86 12.25 -10.96
CA SER A 491 -2.53 12.73 -11.31
C SER A 491 -1.94 13.69 -10.27
N ILE A 492 -0.63 13.91 -10.31
CA ILE A 492 0.07 14.90 -9.47
C ILE A 492 -0.51 16.32 -9.61
N ASN A 493 -1.04 16.68 -10.78
CA ASN A 493 -1.65 17.99 -11.06
C ASN A 493 -2.94 18.23 -10.25
N GLU A 494 -3.57 17.15 -9.78
CA GLU A 494 -4.83 17.18 -9.02
C GLU A 494 -4.61 16.93 -7.52
N LEU A 495 -3.35 16.68 -7.10
CA LEU A 495 -2.99 16.25 -5.75
C LEU A 495 -3.13 17.37 -4.70
N TYR A 496 -2.90 18.62 -5.09
CA TYR A 496 -2.93 19.81 -4.22
C TYR A 496 -3.75 20.93 -4.86
N THR A 497 -4.49 21.69 -4.04
CA THR A 497 -5.36 22.78 -4.52
C THR A 497 -4.58 24.03 -4.99
N ASP A 498 -3.39 24.27 -4.43
CA ASP A 498 -2.44 25.27 -4.93
C ASP A 498 -1.39 24.54 -5.81
N PRO A 499 -1.37 24.74 -7.14
CA PRO A 499 -0.39 24.10 -8.02
C PRO A 499 1.04 24.60 -7.74
N ASN A 500 1.20 25.80 -7.16
CA ASN A 500 2.52 26.35 -6.80
C ASN A 500 3.17 25.60 -5.64
N VAL A 501 2.46 24.68 -4.97
CA VAL A 501 3.05 23.77 -3.96
C VAL A 501 4.20 22.94 -4.55
N LEU A 502 4.13 22.57 -5.84
CA LEU A 502 5.12 21.72 -6.48
C LEU A 502 6.34 22.49 -7.00
N SER A 503 6.23 23.81 -7.19
CA SER A 503 7.26 24.69 -7.76
C SER A 503 7.97 25.60 -6.75
N LYS A 504 7.65 25.48 -5.46
CA LYS A 504 8.41 26.14 -4.38
C LYS A 504 9.78 25.45 -4.20
N PRO A 505 10.87 26.20 -3.88
CA PRO A 505 12.12 25.60 -3.44
C PRO A 505 11.90 24.67 -2.24
N GLY A 506 12.66 23.57 -2.15
CA GLY A 506 12.44 22.51 -1.16
C GLY A 506 11.35 21.50 -1.55
N SER A 507 10.60 21.75 -2.64
CA SER A 507 9.79 20.73 -3.29
C SER A 507 10.69 19.79 -4.08
N VAL A 508 10.67 18.50 -3.75
CA VAL A 508 11.43 17.46 -4.48
C VAL A 508 11.06 17.46 -5.99
N TRP A 509 9.84 17.86 -6.34
CA TRP A 509 9.44 18.05 -7.74
C TRP A 509 10.16 19.24 -8.41
N ASN A 510 10.29 20.38 -7.73
CA ASN A 510 11.05 21.51 -8.24
C ASN A 510 12.53 21.14 -8.38
N ASP A 511 13.11 20.58 -7.32
CA ASP A 511 14.55 20.48 -7.15
C ASP A 511 15.17 19.29 -7.90
N ILE A 512 14.37 18.24 -8.20
CA ILE A 512 14.82 17.06 -8.97
C ILE A 512 14.26 17.03 -10.40
N VAL A 513 12.97 17.32 -10.61
CA VAL A 513 12.32 17.18 -11.93
C VAL A 513 12.47 18.44 -12.80
N LEU A 514 12.33 19.62 -12.18
CA LEU A 514 12.41 20.92 -12.84
C LEU A 514 13.80 21.59 -12.73
N ALA A 515 14.79 20.85 -12.22
CA ALA A 515 16.17 21.29 -11.98
C ALA A 515 16.77 22.04 -13.19
N PRO A 516 17.24 23.31 -13.03
CA PRO A 516 17.78 24.10 -14.14
C PRO A 516 18.99 23.49 -14.86
N SER A 517 19.73 22.60 -14.19
CA SER A 517 20.85 21.83 -14.76
C SER A 517 20.42 20.73 -15.73
N ARG A 518 19.20 20.20 -15.60
CA ARG A 518 18.74 18.97 -16.30
C ARG A 518 18.90 19.03 -17.82
N PRO A 519 18.58 20.12 -18.55
CA PRO A 519 18.78 20.16 -20.00
C PRO A 519 20.24 20.07 -20.45
N LYS A 520 21.20 20.55 -19.63
CA LYS A 520 22.63 20.40 -19.89
C LYS A 520 23.06 18.94 -19.72
N LEU A 521 22.66 18.33 -18.60
CA LEU A 521 22.98 16.94 -18.28
C LEU A 521 22.37 15.97 -19.29
N GLN A 522 21.10 16.17 -19.66
CA GLN A 522 20.43 15.42 -20.71
C GLN A 522 21.23 15.48 -22.02
N LYS A 523 21.64 16.66 -22.49
CA LYS A 523 22.46 16.77 -23.71
C LYS A 523 23.77 15.96 -23.61
N GLN A 524 24.50 16.06 -22.51
CA GLN A 524 25.74 15.30 -22.30
C GLN A 524 25.49 13.79 -22.38
N LEU A 525 24.38 13.30 -21.80
CA LEU A 525 23.96 11.91 -21.92
C LEU A 525 23.56 11.55 -23.36
N THR A 526 22.74 12.36 -24.04
CA THR A 526 22.30 12.11 -25.43
C THR A 526 23.49 11.97 -26.38
N ASP A 527 24.48 12.87 -26.29
CA ASP A 527 25.65 12.88 -27.18
C ASP A 527 26.54 11.65 -26.95
N ALA A 528 26.73 11.20 -25.69
CA ALA A 528 27.46 9.98 -25.36
C ALA A 528 26.70 8.69 -25.77
N ILE A 529 25.41 8.57 -25.41
CA ILE A 529 24.54 7.44 -25.76
C ILE A 529 24.49 7.25 -27.28
N ARG A 530 24.30 8.33 -28.05
CA ARG A 530 24.26 8.28 -29.51
C ARG A 530 25.59 7.85 -30.14
N LYS A 531 26.73 8.07 -29.47
CA LYS A 531 28.04 7.53 -29.88
C LYS A 531 28.14 6.03 -29.61
N ILE A 532 27.74 5.58 -28.42
CA ILE A 532 27.78 4.16 -28.01
C ILE A 532 26.88 3.30 -28.92
N GLU A 533 25.60 3.67 -29.07
CA GLU A 533 24.62 2.86 -29.83
C GLU A 533 25.01 2.75 -31.31
N LYS A 534 25.52 3.83 -31.93
CA LYS A 534 26.05 3.79 -33.32
C LYS A 534 27.29 2.90 -33.47
N ALA A 535 28.17 2.89 -32.48
CA ALA A 535 29.36 2.02 -32.45
C ALA A 535 29.04 0.55 -32.13
N GLN A 536 27.83 0.25 -31.66
CA GLN A 536 27.30 -1.12 -31.53
C GLN A 536 26.50 -1.54 -32.78
N ALA A 537 25.73 -0.64 -33.39
CA ALA A 537 24.98 -0.90 -34.62
C ALA A 537 25.85 -1.08 -35.89
N THR A 538 27.17 -0.95 -35.76
CA THR A 538 28.18 -1.19 -36.81
C THR A 538 29.07 -2.40 -36.52
N LYS A 539 28.64 -3.28 -35.60
CA LYS A 539 29.26 -4.58 -35.27
C LYS A 539 28.29 -5.73 -35.53
#